data_AF-A0A529K6S5-F1
#
_entry.id   AF-A0A529K6S5-F1
#
_cell.length_a   1.000
_cell.length_b   1.000
_cell.length_c   1.000
_cell.angle_alpha   90.00
_cell.angle_beta   90.00
_cell.angle_gamma   90.00
#
_symmetry.space_group_name_H-M   'P 1'
#
loop_
_entity.id
_entity.type
_entity.pdbx_description
1 polymer ?
#
loop_
_entity_poly.entity_id
_entity_poly.type
_entity_poly.pdbx_seq_one_letter_code
_entity_poly.pdbx_strand_id
1 'polypeptide(L)' 'SESLAAGLEAAERGAEATKDMIAAKGRSSRLGERSLGHMDPGAASAVTVIGAMRKSLG' A
#
# COMPACT_ATOMS: atom_id res chain seq x y z
N SER A 1 -10.39 -11.75 -13.23
CA SER A 1 -10.72 -12.77 -12.20
C SER A 1 -11.18 -12.07 -10.91
N GLU A 2 -12.23 -12.59 -10.26
CA GLU A 2 -12.81 -12.01 -9.02
C GLU A 2 -11.77 -11.84 -7.90
N SER A 3 -10.86 -12.80 -7.76
CA SER A 3 -9.74 -12.76 -6.81
C SER A 3 -8.83 -11.53 -6.99
N LEU A 4 -8.52 -11.15 -8.24
CA LEU A 4 -7.68 -9.96 -8.51
C LEU A 4 -8.43 -8.65 -8.25
N ALA A 5 -9.76 -8.64 -8.37
CA ALA A 5 -10.57 -7.47 -8.00
C ALA A 5 -10.56 -7.27 -6.48
N ALA A 6 -10.85 -8.32 -5.72
CA ALA A 6 -10.78 -8.29 -4.25
C ALA A 6 -9.35 -7.97 -3.75
N GLY A 7 -8.34 -8.53 -4.41
CA GLY A 7 -6.93 -8.26 -4.11
C GLY A 7 -6.54 -6.79 -4.31
N LEU A 8 -7.01 -6.15 -5.40
CA LEU A 8 -6.75 -4.73 -5.61
C LEU A 8 -7.43 -3.87 -4.54
N GLU A 9 -8.69 -4.15 -4.24
CA GLU A 9 -9.44 -3.40 -3.22
C GLU A 9 -8.78 -3.53 -1.83
N ALA A 10 -8.30 -4.72 -1.48
CA ALA A 10 -7.54 -4.95 -0.25
C ALA A 10 -6.22 -4.19 -0.23
N ALA A 11 -5.50 -4.14 -1.37
CA ALA A 11 -4.26 -3.38 -1.49
C ALA A 11 -4.48 -1.87 -1.33
N GLU A 12 -5.53 -1.32 -1.95
CA GLU A 12 -5.89 0.10 -1.85
C GLU A 12 -6.21 0.49 -0.40
N ARG A 13 -7.06 -0.29 0.29
CA ARG A 13 -7.34 -0.08 1.71
C ARG A 13 -6.09 -0.21 2.58
N GLY A 14 -5.26 -1.22 2.30
CA GLY A 14 -4.01 -1.46 3.02
C GLY A 14 -3.03 -0.30 2.89
N ALA A 15 -2.88 0.25 1.68
CA ALA A 15 -2.04 1.42 1.44
C ALA A 15 -2.57 2.65 2.16
N GLU A 16 -3.88 2.92 2.10
CA GLU A 16 -4.47 4.06 2.80
C GLU A 16 -4.27 3.98 4.32
N ALA A 17 -4.48 2.80 4.90
CA ALA A 17 -4.32 2.56 6.34
C ALA A 17 -2.88 2.82 6.84
N THR A 18 -1.86 2.79 5.96
CA THR A 18 -0.48 3.09 6.39
C THR A 18 -0.30 4.54 6.84
N LYS A 19 -1.18 5.46 6.44
CA LYS A 19 -1.16 6.85 6.92
C LYS A 19 -1.37 6.94 8.43
N ASP A 20 -2.08 5.99 9.03
CA ASP A 20 -2.36 5.97 10.47
C ASP A 20 -1.28 5.21 11.27
N MET A 21 -0.19 4.81 10.63
CA MET A 21 0.88 4.02 11.25
C MET A 21 2.14 4.86 11.45
N ILE A 22 2.78 4.71 12.61
CA ILE A 22 4.17 5.15 12.79
C ILE A 22 5.08 4.09 12.16
N ALA A 23 5.92 4.50 11.22
CA ALA A 23 6.80 3.58 10.51
C ALA A 23 7.80 2.91 11.48
N ALA A 24 7.68 1.59 11.67
CA ALA A 24 8.59 0.82 12.53
C ALA A 24 9.79 0.21 11.76
N LYS A 25 9.74 0.19 10.42
CA LYS A 25 10.74 -0.47 9.56
C LYS A 25 11.15 0.44 8.39
N GLY A 26 12.28 0.12 7.76
CA GLY A 26 12.76 0.80 6.55
C GLY A 26 13.30 2.22 6.81
N ARG A 27 13.47 3.00 5.73
CA ARG A 27 14.02 4.37 5.83
C ARG A 27 13.09 5.35 6.56
N SER A 28 11.78 5.18 6.41
CA SER A 28 10.78 6.03 7.04
C SER A 28 10.76 5.90 8.58
N SER A 29 11.26 4.79 9.14
CA SER A 29 11.38 4.63 10.59
C SER A 29 12.25 5.69 11.27
N ARG A 30 13.18 6.30 10.53
CA ARG A 30 14.04 7.39 11.02
C ARG A 30 13.28 8.69 11.28
N LEU A 31 12.05 8.81 10.78
CA LEU A 31 11.20 9.99 10.95
C LEU A 31 10.36 9.92 12.22
N GLY A 32 10.21 8.74 12.85
CA GLY A 32 9.36 8.56 14.03
C GLY A 32 7.93 9.05 13.77
N GLU A 33 7.37 9.82 14.71
CA GLU A 33 6.02 10.40 14.61
C GLU A 33 5.79 11.23 13.35
N ARG A 34 6.84 11.79 12.74
CA ARG A 34 6.73 12.56 11.48
C ARG A 34 6.34 11.69 10.28
N SER A 35 6.38 10.36 10.40
CA SER A 35 5.86 9.45 9.38
C SER A 35 4.33 9.36 9.40
N LEU A 36 3.68 9.71 10.51
CA LEU A 36 2.22 9.69 10.62
C LEU A 36 1.59 10.65 9.59
N GLY A 37 0.45 10.26 9.04
CA GLY A 37 -0.26 10.95 7.96
C GLY A 37 0.32 10.70 6.56
N HIS A 38 1.43 9.98 6.43
CA HIS A 38 2.06 9.71 5.14
C HIS A 38 1.87 8.26 4.73
N MET A 39 1.34 8.05 3.52
CA MET A 39 1.22 6.72 2.94
C MET A 39 2.61 6.13 2.71
N ASP A 40 2.78 4.85 3.06
CA ASP A 40 4.02 4.14 2.78
C ASP A 40 4.21 3.97 1.25
N PRO A 41 5.34 4.40 0.67
CA PRO A 41 5.57 4.29 -0.77
C PRO A 41 5.67 2.83 -1.25
N GLY A 42 6.06 1.90 -0.38
CA GLY A 42 6.07 0.46 -0.69
C GLY A 42 4.65 -0.08 -0.83
N ALA A 43 3.75 0.29 0.09
CA ALA A 43 2.34 -0.06 0.00
C ALA A 43 1.67 0.54 -1.24
N ALA A 44 1.95 1.81 -1.57
CA ALA A 44 1.47 2.45 -2.81
C ALA A 44 1.97 1.72 -4.07
N SER A 45 3.23 1.24 -4.06
CA SER A 45 3.80 0.47 -5.16
C SER A 45 3.10 -0.88 -5.32
N ALA A 46 2.73 -1.54 -4.22
CA ALA A 46 1.99 -2.81 -4.25
C ALA A 46 0.62 -2.67 -4.93
N VAL A 47 -0.11 -1.58 -4.65
CA VAL A 47 -1.38 -1.25 -5.36
C VAL A 47 -1.16 -1.17 -6.86
N THR A 48 -0.11 -0.47 -7.29
CA THR A 48 0.23 -0.33 -8.72
C THR A 48 0.51 -1.69 -9.36
N VAL A 49 1.31 -2.55 -8.72
CA VAL A 49 1.64 -3.89 -9.22
C VAL A 49 0.40 -4.76 -9.34
N ILE A 50 -0.44 -4.83 -8.29
CA ILE A 50 -1.67 -5.62 -8.31
C ILE A 50 -2.66 -5.10 -9.35
N GLY A 51 -2.78 -3.78 -9.50
CA GLY A 51 -3.58 -3.14 -10.53
C GLY A 51 -3.13 -3.50 -11.95
N ALA A 52 -1.81 -3.56 -12.17
CA ALA A 52 -1.24 -4.02 -13.42
C ALA A 52 -1.53 -5.51 -13.66
N MET A 53 -1.36 -6.38 -12.66
CA MET A 53 -1.70 -7.81 -12.76
C MET A 53 -3.16 -8.01 -13.12
N ARG A 54 -4.09 -7.30 -12.46
CA ARG A 54 -5.52 -7.34 -12.79
C ARG A 54 -5.80 -6.89 -14.22
N LYS A 55 -5.12 -5.84 -14.70
CA LYS A 55 -5.29 -5.34 -16.07
C LYS A 55 -4.75 -6.30 -17.13
N SER A 56 -3.67 -7.02 -16.82
CA SER A 56 -3.01 -7.93 -17.76
C SER A 56 -3.57 -9.36 -17.74
N LEU A 57 -4.17 -9.79 -16.64
CA LEU A 57 -4.68 -11.16 -16.43
C LEU A 57 -6.22 -11.23 -16.31
N GLY A 58 -6.88 -10.08 -16.25
CA GLY A 58 -8.35 -9.97 -16.28
C GLY A 58 -8.85 -9.87 -17.69
#